data_AF-A0A836W048-F1
#
_entry.id   AF-A0A836W048-F1
#
_cell.length_a   1.000
_cell.length_b   1.000
_cell.length_c   1.000
_cell.angle_alpha   90.00
_cell.angle_beta   90.00
_cell.angle_gamma   90.00
#
_symmetry.space_group_name_H-M   'P 1'
#
loop_
_entity.id
_entity.type
_entity.pdbx_description
1 polymer ?
#
loop_
_entity_poly.entity_id
_entity_poly.type
_entity_poly.pdbx_seq_one_letter_code
_entity_poly.pdbx_strand_id
1 'polypeptide(L)'
;MRLRFRQPNVLSATARIEFLSDHRPRRSIDGVILMHETCILGPAADAHVPCPDWPDSVLLFRRQGQLWCRSRLRLLVGEQFVGGGRPLRSGQTVVGAGLRFRLEAV
;
A
#
# COMPACT_ATOMS: atom_id res chain seq x y z
N MET A 1 -2.64 -5.31 25.02
CA MET A 1 -2.44 -4.97 23.60
C MET A 1 -1.43 -3.84 23.52
N ARG A 2 -0.32 -4.01 22.78
CA ARG A 2 0.69 -2.97 22.59
C ARG A 2 0.77 -2.62 21.11
N LEU A 3 0.70 -1.32 20.81
CA LEU A 3 0.74 -0.79 19.45
C LEU A 3 1.91 0.18 19.30
N ARG A 4 2.55 0.18 18.14
CA ARG A 4 3.57 1.17 17.76
C ARG A 4 3.09 1.98 16.57
N PHE A 5 3.10 3.31 16.73
CA PHE A 5 2.97 4.25 15.63
C PHE A 5 4.35 4.50 15.02
N ARG A 6 4.48 4.37 13.70
CA ARG A 6 5.71 4.65 12.97
C ARG A 6 5.38 5.43 11.70
N GLN A 7 6.14 6.48 11.42
CA GLN A 7 6.11 7.17 10.12
C GLN A 7 7.39 6.79 9.36
N PRO A 8 7.32 5.87 8.37
CA PRO A 8 8.53 5.31 7.74
C PRO A 8 9.28 6.29 6.83
N ASN A 9 8.54 7.19 6.18
CA ASN A 9 9.10 8.17 5.24
C ASN A 9 8.91 9.59 5.78
N VAL A 10 9.99 10.36 5.89
CA VAL A 10 9.98 11.73 6.45
C VAL A 10 9.24 12.74 5.56
N LEU A 11 9.05 12.45 4.28
CA LEU A 11 8.37 13.29 3.30
C LEU A 11 6.88 12.95 3.14
N SER A 12 6.37 11.98 3.90
CA SER A 12 4.95 11.60 3.89
C SER A 12 4.40 11.51 5.30
N ALA A 13 3.23 12.09 5.53
CA ALA A 13 2.49 11.95 6.80
C ALA A 13 1.81 10.58 6.95
N THR A 14 1.96 9.66 5.98
CA THR A 14 1.42 8.31 6.09
C THR A 14 2.14 7.53 7.18
N ALA A 15 1.36 6.95 8.08
CA ALA A 15 1.88 6.19 9.22
C ALA A 15 1.44 4.73 9.19
N ARG A 16 2.25 3.88 9.82
CA ARG A 16 2.00 2.46 10.07
C ARG A 16 1.73 2.25 11.56
N ILE A 17 0.65 1.53 11.86
CA ILE A 17 0.40 0.97 13.18
C ILE A 17 0.81 -0.49 13.17
N GLU A 18 1.68 -0.85 14.11
CA GLU A 18 2.23 -2.19 14.26
C GLU A 18 1.77 -2.82 15.57
N PHE A 19 1.44 -4.10 15.54
CA PHE A 19 1.08 -4.87 16.73
C PHE A 19 2.35 -5.45 17.36
N LEU A 20 2.68 -5.04 18.59
CA LEU A 20 3.87 -5.48 19.33
C LEU A 20 3.57 -6.58 20.37
N SER A 21 2.33 -7.07 20.41
CA SER A 21 1.90 -8.13 21.32
C SER A 21 1.26 -9.25 20.53
N ASP A 22 1.45 -10.50 20.97
CA ASP A 22 0.86 -11.70 20.34
C ASP A 22 -0.67 -11.75 20.39
N HIS A 23 -1.29 -10.80 21.07
CA HIS A 23 -2.73 -10.54 20.98
C HIS A 23 -3.06 -10.05 19.58
N ARG A 24 -3.29 -11.01 18.67
CA ARG A 24 -3.71 -10.78 17.30
C ARG A 24 -5.15 -10.22 17.30
N PRO A 25 -5.44 -9.17 16.51
CA PRO A 25 -6.80 -8.74 16.28
C PRO A 25 -7.67 -9.91 15.80
N ARG A 26 -9.00 -9.86 16.04
CA ARG A 26 -9.93 -10.89 15.58
C ARG A 26 -9.87 -11.17 14.07
N ARG A 27 -9.36 -10.22 13.28
CA ARG A 27 -9.02 -10.40 11.86
C ARG A 27 -7.51 -10.59 11.74
N SER A 28 -7.07 -11.53 10.91
CA SER A 28 -5.67 -11.73 10.55
C SER A 28 -5.15 -10.53 9.73
N ILE A 29 -4.74 -9.47 10.43
CA ILE A 29 -4.10 -8.29 9.85
C ILE A 29 -2.68 -8.19 10.39
N ASP A 30 -1.72 -7.92 9.51
CA ASP A 30 -0.30 -7.77 9.88
C ASP A 30 0.05 -6.31 10.23
N GLY A 31 -0.86 -5.37 9.96
CA GLY A 31 -0.71 -3.96 10.29
C GLY A 31 -1.86 -3.10 9.81
N VAL A 32 -1.83 -1.82 10.18
CA VAL A 32 -2.77 -0.80 9.70
C VAL A 32 -1.97 0.35 9.10
N ILE A 33 -2.41 0.86 7.95
CA ILE A 33 -1.83 2.04 7.30
C ILE A 33 -2.80 3.20 7.42
N LEU A 34 -2.35 4.27 8.08
CA LEU A 34 -3.03 5.55 8.17
C LEU A 34 -2.53 6.41 7.01
N MET A 35 -3.12 6.20 5.83
CA MET A 35 -2.69 6.88 4.60
C MET A 35 -3.17 8.34 4.57
N HIS A 36 -2.22 9.25 4.33
CA HIS A 36 -2.49 10.65 3.99
C HIS A 36 -2.54 10.79 2.44
N GLU A 37 -1.54 11.45 1.84
CA GLU A 37 -1.47 11.68 0.39
C GLU A 37 -0.76 10.56 -0.38
N THR A 38 0.28 9.95 0.18
CA THR A 38 1.09 8.94 -0.51
C THR A 38 1.34 7.72 0.36
N CYS A 39 1.31 6.53 -0.23
CA CYS A 39 1.66 5.28 0.40
C CYS A 39 2.53 4.48 -0.57
N ILE A 40 3.65 3.96 -0.08
CA ILE A 40 4.66 3.25 -0.87
C ILE A 40 4.68 1.82 -0.36
N LEU A 41 4.51 0.87 -1.26
CA LEU A 41 4.69 -0.55 -1.01
C LEU A 41 5.93 -0.99 -1.80
N GLY A 42 6.90 -1.64 -1.20
CA GLY A 42 8.12 -2.00 -1.93
C GLY A 42 9.32 -2.36 -1.07
N PRO A 43 10.49 -2.57 -1.69
CA PRO A 43 11.68 -3.10 -1.02
C PRO A 43 12.45 -2.04 -0.21
N ALA A 44 12.18 -0.76 -0.43
CA ALA A 44 12.89 0.32 0.25
C ALA A 44 12.59 0.35 1.76
N ALA A 45 13.60 0.67 2.58
CA ALA A 45 13.48 0.67 4.05
C ALA A 45 12.50 1.73 4.59
N ASP A 46 12.25 2.77 3.80
CA ASP A 46 11.30 3.86 4.06
C ASP A 46 9.92 3.60 3.41
N ALA A 47 9.69 2.42 2.81
CA ALA A 47 8.37 2.03 2.34
C ALA A 47 7.37 1.93 3.50
N HIS A 48 6.13 2.34 3.25
CA HIS A 48 5.04 2.30 4.23
C HIS A 48 4.56 0.86 4.46
N VAL A 49 4.51 0.06 3.39
CA VAL A 49 4.33 -1.39 3.44
C VAL A 49 5.60 -2.06 2.93
N PRO A 50 6.41 -2.65 3.81
CA PRO A 50 7.62 -3.35 3.39
C PRO A 50 7.29 -4.57 2.55
N CYS A 51 7.90 -4.65 1.38
CA CYS A 51 7.86 -5.80 0.49
C CYS A 51 9.29 -6.06 -0.03
N PRO A 52 10.18 -6.61 0.82
CA PRO A 52 11.62 -6.70 0.53
C PRO A 52 11.94 -7.53 -0.71
N ASP A 53 11.11 -8.53 -1.01
CA ASP A 53 11.30 -9.43 -2.15
C ASP A 53 10.72 -8.88 -3.46
N TRP A 54 10.11 -7.69 -3.46
CA TRP A 54 9.58 -7.08 -4.67
C TRP A 54 10.67 -6.38 -5.47
N PRO A 55 10.67 -6.50 -6.81
CA PRO A 55 11.74 -5.93 -7.63
C PRO A 55 11.68 -4.40 -7.78
N ASP A 56 10.55 -3.76 -7.48
CA ASP A 56 10.39 -2.29 -7.42
C ASP A 56 9.15 -1.96 -6.56
N SER A 57 8.86 -0.67 -6.41
CA SER A 57 7.80 -0.14 -5.57
C SER A 57 6.49 0.08 -6.33
N VAL A 58 5.39 0.00 -5.58
CA VAL A 58 4.05 0.46 -5.94
C VAL A 58 3.77 1.74 -5.16
N LEU A 59 3.53 2.84 -5.88
CA LEU A 59 3.12 4.11 -5.30
C LEU A 59 1.60 4.25 -5.41
N LEU A 60 0.95 4.30 -4.26
CA LEU A 60 -0.42 4.78 -4.11
C LEU A 60 -0.39 6.26 -3.75
N PHE A 61 -1.20 7.07 -4.40
CA PHE A 61 -1.26 8.49 -4.09
C PHE A 61 -2.65 9.06 -4.34
N ARG A 62 -3.04 10.09 -3.58
CA ARG A 62 -4.27 10.82 -3.81
C ARG A 62 -4.05 11.91 -4.85
N ARG A 63 -5.04 12.09 -5.72
CA ARG A 63 -5.10 13.20 -6.69
C ARG A 63 -6.56 13.52 -6.92
N GLN A 64 -6.96 14.76 -6.62
CA GLN A 64 -8.35 15.23 -6.78
C GLN A 64 -9.36 14.32 -6.05
N GLY A 65 -9.06 13.91 -4.81
CA GLY A 65 -9.90 13.03 -4.01
C GLY A 65 -9.91 11.56 -4.43
N GLN A 66 -9.31 11.20 -5.56
CA GLN A 66 -9.22 9.83 -6.05
C GLN A 66 -7.87 9.18 -5.70
N LEU A 67 -7.89 7.88 -5.41
CA LEU A 67 -6.67 7.09 -5.23
C LEU A 67 -6.12 6.68 -6.60
N TRP A 68 -4.84 6.90 -6.81
CA TRP A 68 -4.09 6.51 -8.01
C TRP A 68 -3.02 5.49 -7.64
N CYS A 69 -2.71 4.63 -8.60
CA CYS A 69 -1.62 3.66 -8.52
C CYS A 69 -0.61 3.95 -9.63
N ARG A 70 0.68 3.93 -9.31
CA ARG A 70 1.78 4.03 -10.27
C ARG A 70 2.88 3.05 -9.88
N SER A 71 3.47 2.37 -10.86
CA SER A 71 4.61 1.48 -10.61
C SER A 71 5.39 1.26 -11.91
N ARG A 72 6.69 0.98 -11.80
CA ARG A 72 7.48 0.44 -12.92
C ARG A 72 7.27 -1.06 -13.09
N LEU A 73 6.69 -1.73 -12.10
CA LEU A 73 6.29 -3.12 -12.22
C LEU A 73 5.18 -3.27 -13.26
N ARG A 74 5.15 -4.42 -13.91
CA ARG A 74 4.08 -4.81 -14.82
C ARG A 74 2.82 -5.17 -14.03
N LEU A 75 2.09 -4.14 -13.59
CA LEU A 75 0.84 -4.26 -12.85
C LEU A 75 -0.37 -4.13 -13.76
N LEU A 76 -1.38 -4.93 -13.50
CA LEU A 76 -2.66 -4.95 -14.21
C LEU A 76 -3.81 -4.56 -13.28
N VAL A 77 -4.76 -3.81 -13.80
CA VAL A 77 -6.09 -3.61 -13.21
C VAL A 77 -7.11 -4.13 -14.21
N GLY A 78 -7.69 -5.29 -13.92
CA GLY A 78 -8.35 -6.09 -14.96
C GLY A 78 -7.31 -6.46 -16.03
N GLU A 79 -7.53 -6.03 -17.26
CA GLU A 79 -6.63 -6.31 -18.40
C GLU A 79 -5.67 -5.14 -18.73
N GLN A 80 -5.73 -4.04 -17.98
CA GLN A 80 -5.04 -2.80 -18.36
C GLN A 80 -3.78 -2.56 -17.51
N PHE A 81 -2.66 -2.16 -18.12
CA PHE A 81 -1.40 -1.87 -17.41
C PHE A 81 -1.41 -0.56 -16.64
N VAL A 82 -1.05 -0.57 -15.35
CA VAL A 82 -0.99 0.65 -14.53
C VAL A 82 -0.04 1.71 -15.10
N GLY A 83 1.14 1.29 -15.61
CA GLY A 83 2.10 2.16 -16.30
C GLY A 83 2.45 3.44 -15.52
N GLY A 84 2.41 4.58 -16.22
CA GLY A 84 2.72 5.91 -15.67
C GLY A 84 1.76 6.43 -14.59
N GLY A 85 0.68 5.70 -14.31
CA GLY A 85 -0.28 6.05 -13.27
C GLY A 85 -1.71 5.87 -13.75
N ARG A 86 -2.56 5.23 -12.93
CA ARG A 86 -4.00 5.10 -13.19
C ARG A 86 -4.82 5.34 -11.94
N PRO A 87 -6.00 5.99 -12.05
CA PRO A 87 -6.97 6.00 -10.96
C PRO A 87 -7.47 4.59 -10.64
N LEU A 88 -7.57 4.28 -9.34
CA LEU A 88 -8.24 3.10 -8.83
C LEU A 88 -9.68 3.44 -8.42
N ARG A 89 -10.55 2.44 -8.50
CA ARG A 89 -11.96 2.49 -8.05
C ARG A 89 -12.22 1.36 -7.07
N SER A 90 -13.19 1.54 -6.19
CA SER A 90 -13.66 0.49 -5.30
C SER A 90 -14.03 -0.77 -6.09
N GLY A 91 -13.72 -1.93 -5.54
CA GLY A 91 -13.87 -3.25 -6.16
C GLY A 91 -12.72 -3.67 -7.07
N GLN A 92 -11.85 -2.75 -7.53
CA GLN A 92 -10.76 -3.10 -8.44
C GLN A 92 -9.62 -3.84 -7.74
N THR A 93 -9.09 -4.86 -8.42
CA THR A 93 -7.91 -5.61 -8.00
C THR A 93 -6.71 -5.20 -8.86
N VAL A 94 -5.59 -4.88 -8.22
CA VAL A 94 -4.29 -4.69 -8.84
C VAL A 94 -3.51 -5.99 -8.70
N VAL A 95 -2.99 -6.51 -9.81
CA VAL A 95 -2.24 -7.78 -9.87
C VAL A 95 -0.91 -7.57 -10.57
N GLY A 96 0.16 -8.16 -10.04
CA GLY A 96 1.49 -8.21 -10.66
C GLY A 96 2.17 -9.54 -10.37
N ALA A 97 3.42 -9.67 -10.80
CA ALA A 97 4.23 -10.85 -10.48
C ALA A 97 4.49 -10.90 -8.96
N GLY A 98 3.91 -11.90 -8.27
CA GLY A 98 4.11 -12.09 -6.83
C GLY A 98 3.36 -11.09 -5.93
N LEU A 99 2.44 -10.29 -6.47
CA LEU A 99 1.65 -9.35 -5.67
C LEU A 99 0.21 -9.20 -6.15
N ARG A 100 -0.68 -8.95 -5.18
CA ARG A 100 -2.09 -8.66 -5.41
C ARG A 100 -2.64 -7.82 -4.27
N PHE A 101 -3.42 -6.79 -4.59
CA PHE A 101 -4.26 -6.11 -3.61
C PHE A 101 -5.56 -5.65 -4.25
N ARG A 102 -6.60 -5.44 -3.43
CA ARG A 102 -7.92 -4.99 -3.87
C ARG A 102 -8.30 -3.72 -3.12
N LEU A 103 -8.88 -2.77 -3.83
CA LEU A 103 -9.43 -1.56 -3.24
C LEU A 103 -10.90 -1.78 -2.89
N GLU A 104 -11.28 -1.47 -1.66
CA GLU A 104 -12.66 -1.54 -1.18
C GLU A 104 -13.04 -0.20 -0.54
N ALA A 105 -14.29 0.20 -0.72
CA ALA A 105 -14.90 1.27 0.06
C ALA A 105 -15.23 0.74 1.46
N VAL A 106 -15.07 1.59 2.47
CA VAL A 106 -15.43 1.29 3.87
C VAL A 106 -16.76 1.95 4.19
#